data_AF-A0A3C0WYA1-F1
#
_entry.id   AF-A0A3C0WYA1-F1
#
_cell.length_a   1.000
_cell.length_b   1.000
_cell.length_c   1.000
_cell.angle_alpha   90.00
_cell.angle_beta   90.00
_cell.angle_gamma   90.00
#
_symmetry.space_group_name_H-M   'P 1'
#
loop_
_entity.id
_entity.type
_entity.pdbx_description
1 polymer ?
#
loop_
_entity_poly.entity_id
_entity_poly.type
_entity_poly.pdbx_seq_one_letter_code
_entity_poly.pdbx_strand_id
1 'polypeptide(L)'
;GGEMGKAADENTLQSRMLNLGKGPAVHSLRAQIDRRAYSGYMKHAVEKQSGLDVKQCEITDIYKEDGVWHCITKLGADFSCKAVVLATGTFLGGRVYVGEVNYPSGPDGNFPATELAEALKRLG
;
A
#
# COMPACT_ATOMS: atom_id res chain seq x y z
N GLY A 1 -14.99 -10.99 3.65
CA GLY A 1 -14.23 -10.43 4.78
C GLY A 1 -12.79 -10.23 4.33
N GLY A 2 -12.14 -9.14 4.75
CA GLY A 2 -10.77 -8.82 4.32
C GLY A 2 -9.70 -9.77 4.89
N GLU A 3 -8.47 -9.61 4.41
CA GLU A 3 -7.35 -10.52 4.74
C GLU A 3 -6.59 -10.14 6.02
N MET A 4 -6.63 -8.87 6.44
CA MET A 4 -5.79 -8.38 7.56
C MET A 4 -5.96 -9.17 8.86
N GLY A 5 -7.20 -9.54 9.22
CA GLY A 5 -7.46 -10.33 10.42
C GLY A 5 -6.88 -11.74 10.33
N LYS A 6 -7.07 -12.41 9.19
CA LYS A 6 -6.54 -13.77 8.94
C LYS A 6 -5.02 -13.78 8.92
N ALA A 7 -4.41 -12.80 8.27
CA ALA A 7 -2.98 -12.62 8.22
C ALA A 7 -2.40 -12.33 9.61
N ALA A 8 -3.09 -11.53 10.42
CA ALA A 8 -2.68 -11.26 11.79
C ALA A 8 -2.74 -12.53 12.65
N ASP A 9 -3.85 -13.27 12.60
CA ASP A 9 -4.03 -14.50 13.39
C ASP A 9 -2.97 -15.55 13.04
N GLU A 10 -2.72 -15.80 11.75
CA GLU A 10 -1.74 -16.79 11.27
C GLU A 10 -0.29 -16.45 11.67
N ASN A 11 0.04 -15.16 11.74
CA ASN A 11 1.42 -14.69 11.95
C ASN A 11 1.64 -14.05 13.33
N THR A 12 0.74 -14.32 14.29
CA THR A 12 0.84 -13.78 15.66
C THR A 12 1.95 -14.45 16.45
N LEU A 13 2.84 -13.63 17.01
CA LEU A 13 3.85 -14.06 17.97
C LEU A 13 3.37 -13.93 19.42
N GLN A 14 2.65 -12.85 19.71
CA GLN A 14 2.07 -12.57 21.01
C GLN A 14 0.81 -11.72 20.83
N SER A 15 -0.25 -12.01 21.57
CA SER A 15 -1.43 -11.14 21.62
C SER A 15 -1.78 -10.76 23.06
N ARG A 16 -2.42 -9.61 23.21
CA ARG A 16 -2.93 -9.11 24.50
C ARG A 16 -4.20 -8.30 24.29
N MET A 17 -5.17 -8.50 25.17
CA MET A 17 -6.32 -7.61 25.28
C MET A 17 -5.96 -6.36 26.08
N LEU A 18 -6.12 -5.19 25.47
CA LEU A 18 -5.99 -3.89 26.12
C LEU A 18 -7.27 -3.57 26.91
N ASN A 19 -7.15 -2.76 27.96
CA ASN A 19 -8.27 -2.26 28.78
C ASN A 19 -9.14 -3.34 29.47
N LEU A 20 -8.60 -4.53 29.73
CA LEU A 20 -9.33 -5.64 30.38
C LEU A 20 -10.13 -5.22 31.63
N GLY A 21 -9.58 -4.34 32.47
CA GLY A 21 -10.22 -3.89 33.72
C GLY A 21 -11.34 -2.84 33.58
N LYS A 22 -11.65 -2.35 32.37
CA LYS A 22 -12.61 -1.24 32.14
C LYS A 22 -13.94 -1.67 31.50
N GLY A 23 -14.20 -2.98 31.47
CA GLY A 23 -15.42 -3.57 30.92
C GLY A 23 -15.37 -3.83 29.40
N PRO A 24 -16.21 -4.73 28.86
CA PRO A 24 -16.03 -5.30 27.51
C PRO A 24 -16.10 -4.30 26.35
N ALA A 25 -16.90 -3.24 26.49
CA ALA A 25 -17.13 -2.27 25.41
C ALA A 25 -15.86 -1.50 24.98
N VAL A 26 -14.83 -1.46 25.84
CA VAL A 26 -13.58 -0.72 25.59
C VAL A 26 -12.37 -1.65 25.42
N HIS A 27 -12.61 -2.96 25.34
CA HIS A 27 -11.58 -3.95 25.08
C HIS A 27 -11.07 -3.84 23.64
N SER A 28 -9.76 -3.96 23.44
CA SER A 28 -9.14 -3.92 22.13
C SER A 28 -7.99 -4.92 22.05
N LEU A 29 -8.02 -5.81 21.07
CA LEU A 29 -6.97 -6.80 20.86
C LEU A 29 -5.76 -6.15 20.20
N ARG A 30 -4.57 -6.39 20.73
CA ARG A 30 -3.30 -6.03 20.11
C ARG A 30 -2.44 -7.27 19.95
N ALA A 31 -1.89 -7.46 18.75
CA ALA A 31 -0.95 -8.52 18.46
C ALA A 31 0.43 -7.96 18.05
N GLN A 32 1.48 -8.67 18.46
CA GLN A 32 2.83 -8.59 17.90
C GLN A 32 2.90 -9.64 16.80
N ILE A 33 3.32 -9.21 15.62
CA ILE A 33 3.26 -10.00 14.38
C ILE A 33 4.68 -10.23 13.87
N ASP A 34 4.96 -11.42 13.36
CA ASP A 34 6.19 -11.64 12.58
C ASP A 34 6.09 -10.87 11.26
N ARG A 35 6.89 -9.80 11.13
CA ARG A 35 6.87 -8.90 9.96
C ARG A 35 7.17 -9.62 8.65
N ARG A 36 8.08 -10.60 8.65
CA ARG A 36 8.49 -11.32 7.44
C ARG A 36 7.43 -12.33 7.04
N ALA A 37 6.93 -13.11 7.99
CA ALA A 37 5.89 -14.10 7.74
C ALA A 37 4.58 -13.44 7.28
N TYR A 38 4.16 -12.34 7.93
CA TYR A 38 2.99 -11.56 7.51
C TYR A 38 3.13 -11.00 6.08
N SER A 39 4.30 -10.45 5.73
CA SER A 39 4.56 -9.98 4.37
C SER A 39 4.46 -11.11 3.33
N GLY A 40 5.05 -12.27 3.64
CA GLY A 40 4.97 -13.46 2.80
C GLY A 40 3.54 -13.98 2.63
N TYR A 41 2.75 -14.00 3.71
CA TYR A 41 1.34 -14.37 3.69
C TYR A 41 0.54 -13.45 2.77
N MET A 42 0.64 -12.13 2.98
CA MET A 42 -0.13 -11.15 2.20
C MET A 42 0.22 -11.20 0.72
N LYS A 43 1.50 -11.39 0.37
CA LYS A 43 1.92 -11.61 -1.02
C LYS A 43 1.23 -12.83 -1.64
N HIS A 44 1.23 -13.97 -0.95
CA HIS A 44 0.56 -15.16 -1.47
C HIS A 44 -0.96 -15.00 -1.56
N ALA A 45 -1.58 -14.29 -0.62
CA ALA A 45 -3.01 -14.02 -0.63
C ALA A 45 -3.41 -13.24 -1.89
N VAL A 46 -2.65 -12.20 -2.26
CA VAL A 46 -2.93 -11.44 -3.49
C VAL A 46 -2.58 -12.22 -4.75
N GLU A 47 -1.49 -12.99 -4.77
CA GLU A 47 -1.09 -13.79 -5.94
C GLU A 47 -2.06 -14.92 -6.27
N LYS A 48 -2.78 -15.43 -5.27
CA LYS A 48 -3.74 -16.54 -5.44
C LYS A 48 -5.19 -16.06 -5.61
N GLN A 49 -5.45 -14.75 -5.54
CA GLN A 49 -6.80 -14.22 -5.64
C GLN A 49 -7.33 -14.31 -7.07
N SER A 50 -8.38 -15.09 -7.29
CA SER A 50 -9.05 -15.17 -8.59
C SER A 50 -9.58 -13.80 -9.02
N GLY A 51 -9.34 -13.45 -10.29
CA GLY A 51 -9.76 -12.17 -10.88
C GLY A 51 -8.87 -10.98 -10.51
N LEU A 52 -7.70 -11.22 -9.91
CA LEU A 52 -6.70 -10.19 -9.63
C LEU A 52 -5.40 -10.47 -10.40
N ASP A 53 -5.02 -9.54 -11.27
CA ASP A 53 -3.72 -9.54 -11.93
C ASP A 53 -2.73 -8.66 -11.17
N VAL A 54 -1.64 -9.26 -10.69
CA VAL A 54 -0.57 -8.53 -10.00
C VAL A 54 0.53 -8.20 -10.99
N LYS A 55 0.91 -6.91 -11.08
CA LYS A 55 1.98 -6.41 -11.94
C LYS A 55 3.00 -5.65 -11.12
N GLN A 56 4.28 -5.98 -11.32
CA GLN A 56 5.38 -5.18 -10.78
C GLN A 56 5.72 -4.08 -11.79
N CYS A 57 5.18 -2.89 -11.56
CA CYS A 57 5.44 -1.70 -12.37
C CYS A 57 5.21 -0.43 -11.55
N GLU A 58 5.88 0.65 -11.95
CA GLU A 58 5.61 1.99 -11.44
C GLU A 58 4.66 2.71 -12.40
N ILE A 59 3.58 3.30 -11.88
CA ILE A 59 2.70 4.19 -12.66
C ILE A 59 3.29 5.59 -12.59
N THR A 60 3.47 6.24 -13.73
CA THR A 60 4.10 7.57 -13.86
C THR A 60 3.16 8.62 -14.43
N ASP A 61 2.08 8.21 -15.09
CA ASP A 61 1.04 9.11 -15.56
C ASP A 61 -0.35 8.50 -15.37
N ILE A 62 -1.34 9.36 -15.22
CA ILE A 62 -2.75 9.00 -15.10
C ILE A 62 -3.62 10.08 -15.71
N TYR A 63 -4.55 9.68 -16.56
CA TYR A 63 -5.51 10.59 -17.18
C TYR A 63 -6.84 9.90 -17.44
N LYS A 64 -7.85 10.69 -17.78
CA LYS A 64 -9.19 10.21 -18.10
C LYS A 64 -9.60 10.67 -19.48
N GLU A 65 -10.02 9.73 -20.32
CA GLU A 65 -10.48 9.96 -21.69
C GLU A 65 -11.78 9.19 -21.90
N ASP A 66 -12.81 9.83 -22.46
CA ASP A 66 -14.13 9.24 -22.73
C ASP A 66 -14.76 8.44 -21.57
N GLY A 67 -14.51 8.88 -20.33
CA GLY A 67 -15.04 8.23 -19.14
C GLY A 67 -14.20 7.06 -18.60
N VAL A 68 -13.11 6.68 -19.27
CA VAL A 68 -12.19 5.60 -18.91
C VAL A 68 -10.88 6.19 -18.36
N TRP A 69 -10.35 5.57 -17.31
CA TRP A 69 -9.05 5.94 -16.76
C TRP A 69 -7.94 5.18 -17.48
N HIS A 70 -6.83 5.86 -17.72
CA HIS A 70 -5.59 5.31 -18.27
C HIS A 70 -4.48 5.50 -17.25
N CYS A 71 -3.72 4.44 -16.98
CA CYS A 71 -2.56 4.43 -16.09
C CYS A 71 -1.33 4.03 -16.89
N ILE A 72 -0.41 4.97 -17.09
CA ILE A 72 0.80 4.76 -17.86
C ILE A 72 1.93 4.34 -16.94
N THR A 73 2.57 3.22 -17.26
CA THR A 73 3.74 2.75 -16.52
C THR A 73 5.02 3.45 -16.95
N LYS A 74 6.06 3.39 -16.10
CA LYS A 74 7.41 3.88 -16.40
C LYS A 74 8.01 3.29 -17.69
N LEU A 75 7.62 2.07 -18.06
CA LEU A 75 8.09 1.37 -19.26
C LEU A 75 7.17 1.60 -20.48
N GLY A 76 6.15 2.45 -20.37
CA GLY A 76 5.28 2.85 -21.48
C GLY A 76 4.06 1.95 -21.71
N ALA A 77 3.82 0.92 -20.88
CA ALA A 77 2.56 0.18 -20.94
C ALA A 77 1.38 1.05 -20.47
N ASP A 78 0.25 0.97 -21.19
CA ASP A 78 -1.00 1.65 -20.87
C ASP A 78 -2.04 0.64 -20.35
N PHE A 79 -2.53 0.87 -19.13
CA PHE A 79 -3.61 0.10 -18.54
C PHE A 79 -4.88 0.96 -18.44
N SER A 80 -5.94 0.54 -19.12
CA SER A 80 -7.24 1.20 -19.05
C SER A 80 -8.18 0.52 -18.03
N CYS A 81 -8.94 1.32 -17.28
CA CYS A 81 -9.88 0.81 -16.28
C CYS A 81 -11.04 1.79 -16.00
N LYS A 82 -12.09 1.27 -15.38
CA LYS A 82 -13.27 2.08 -15.02
C LYS A 82 -13.05 2.94 -13.76
N ALA A 83 -12.15 2.50 -12.89
CA ALA A 83 -11.87 3.15 -11.61
C ALA A 83 -10.43 2.87 -11.19
N VAL A 84 -9.80 3.87 -10.60
CA VAL A 84 -8.45 3.78 -10.03
C VAL A 84 -8.53 3.99 -8.52
N VAL A 85 -7.85 3.13 -7.77
CA VAL A 85 -7.66 3.28 -6.33
C VAL A 85 -6.18 3.58 -6.08
N LEU A 86 -5.89 4.77 -5.55
CA LEU A 86 -4.53 5.16 -5.20
C LEU A 86 -4.21 4.72 -3.77
N ALA A 87 -3.23 3.84 -3.64
CA ALA A 87 -2.73 3.32 -2.36
C ALA A 87 -1.19 3.45 -2.30
N THR A 88 -0.67 4.63 -2.64
CA THR A 88 0.77 4.91 -2.82
C THR A 88 1.57 4.96 -1.52
N GLY A 89 0.91 4.96 -0.36
CA GLY A 89 1.58 5.08 0.94
C GLY A 89 2.49 6.30 1.02
N THR A 90 3.68 6.13 1.58
CA THR A 90 4.68 7.20 1.72
C THR A 90 5.65 7.30 0.53
N PHE A 91 5.32 6.69 -0.62
CA PHE A 91 6.14 6.80 -1.85
C PHE A 91 5.87 8.09 -2.64
N LEU A 92 4.63 8.57 -2.68
CA LEU A 92 4.22 9.70 -3.53
C LEU A 92 4.91 11.00 -3.11
N GLY A 93 5.80 11.53 -3.96
CA GLY A 93 6.63 12.69 -3.60
C GLY A 93 7.48 12.48 -2.34
N GLY A 94 7.79 11.22 -2.00
CA GLY A 94 8.41 10.82 -0.74
C GLY A 94 9.79 11.45 -0.51
N ARG A 95 10.04 11.86 0.74
CA ARG A 95 11.33 12.38 1.21
C ARG A 95 11.63 11.82 2.59
N VAL A 96 12.90 11.51 2.83
CA VAL A 96 13.41 11.14 4.16
C VAL A 96 14.09 12.35 4.77
N TYR A 97 13.85 12.58 6.06
CA TYR A 97 14.47 13.63 6.86
C TYR A 97 15.25 12.99 8.02
N VAL A 98 16.54 13.30 8.13
CA VAL A 98 17.45 12.83 9.18
C VAL A 98 18.19 14.05 9.74
N GLY A 99 17.65 14.63 10.81
CA GLY A 99 18.13 15.92 11.31
C GLY A 99 17.97 17.01 10.26
N GLU A 100 19.08 17.64 9.87
CA GLU A 100 19.12 18.66 8.81
C GLU A 100 19.22 18.08 7.39
N VAL A 101 19.58 16.80 7.27
CA VAL A 101 19.74 16.13 5.98
C VAL A 101 18.37 15.68 5.48
N ASN A 102 18.04 15.99 4.23
CA ASN A 102 16.85 15.47 3.59
C ASN A 102 17.08 15.16 2.11
N TYR A 103 16.45 14.09 1.63
CA TYR A 103 16.60 13.63 0.25
C TYR A 103 15.34 12.90 -0.24
N PRO A 104 15.05 12.91 -1.55
CA PRO A 104 13.96 12.13 -2.14
C PRO A 104 14.18 10.63 -1.90
N SER A 105 13.19 9.96 -1.31
CA SER A 105 13.23 8.51 -1.06
C SER A 105 11.83 8.01 -0.73
N GLY A 106 11.51 6.81 -1.20
CA GLY A 106 10.46 5.98 -0.65
C GLY A 106 10.93 5.19 0.58
N PRO A 107 10.04 4.40 1.20
CA PRO A 107 10.39 3.49 2.29
C PRO A 107 11.55 2.55 1.96
N ASP A 108 12.36 2.24 2.99
CA ASP A 108 13.46 1.26 2.91
C ASP A 108 14.48 1.52 1.77
N GLY A 109 14.69 2.80 1.40
CA GLY A 109 15.67 3.20 0.38
C GLY A 109 15.21 3.01 -1.07
N ASN A 110 13.93 2.73 -1.30
CA ASN A 110 13.36 2.67 -2.64
C ASN A 110 13.22 4.07 -3.27
N PHE A 111 13.08 4.11 -4.59
CA PHE A 111 12.81 5.36 -5.30
C PHE A 111 11.43 5.93 -4.94
N PRO A 112 11.29 7.26 -4.80
CA PRO A 112 10.00 7.91 -4.59
C PRO A 112 9.21 8.00 -5.91
N ALA A 113 7.88 7.89 -5.82
CA ALA A 113 6.97 8.07 -6.95
C ALA A 113 6.78 9.57 -7.23
N THR A 114 7.73 10.17 -7.95
CA THR A 114 7.74 11.62 -8.23
C THR A 114 6.90 11.95 -9.46
N GLU A 115 7.00 11.15 -10.51
CA GLU A 115 6.28 11.38 -11.78
C GLU A 115 4.76 11.31 -11.60
N LEU A 116 4.29 10.31 -10.84
CA LEU A 116 2.87 10.21 -10.51
C LEU A 116 2.38 11.41 -9.69
N ALA A 117 3.22 11.97 -8.81
CA ALA A 117 2.84 13.15 -8.03
C ALA A 117 2.62 14.37 -8.95
N GLU A 118 3.48 14.55 -9.95
CA GLU A 118 3.31 15.61 -10.95
C GLU A 118 2.11 15.34 -11.87
N ALA A 119 1.86 14.08 -12.25
CA ALA A 119 0.68 13.70 -13.03
C ALA A 119 -0.62 14.04 -12.30
N LEU A 120 -0.71 13.71 -11.00
CA LEU A 120 -1.88 14.04 -10.19
C LEU A 120 -2.09 15.55 -10.08
N LYS A 121 -1.02 16.35 -9.93
CA LYS A 121 -1.14 17.83 -9.93
C LYS A 121 -1.68 18.37 -11.26
N ARG A 122 -1.40 17.73 -12.39
CA ARG A 122 -1.94 18.13 -13.70
C ARG A 122 -3.45 17.88 -13.81
N LEU A 123 -4.00 16.97 -13.02
CA LEU A 123 -5.44 16.66 -13.03
C LEU A 123 -6.29 17.68 -12.24
N GLY A 124 -5.65 18.57 -11.47
CA GLY A 124 -6.30 19.55 -10.58
C GLY A 124 -6.34 19.08 -9.13
#